data_AF-A0A822CU17-F1
#
_entry.id   AF-A0A822CU17-F1
#
_cell.length_a   1.000
_cell.length_b   1.000
_cell.length_c   1.000
_cell.angle_alpha   90.00
_cell.angle_beta   90.00
_cell.angle_gamma   90.00
#
_symmetry.space_group_name_H-M   'P 1'
#
loop_
_entity.id
_entity.type
_entity.pdbx_description
1 polymer ?
#
loop_
_entity_poly.entity_id
_entity_poly.type
_entity_poly.pdbx_seq_one_letter_code
_entity_poly.pdbx_strand_id
1 'polypeptide(L)'
;FVAGQALGGVFVVLCSIASILFSNDISISAAIYFLLAIFVLISNLLTFIYIEKSHLLQIYSSSIQEINNEYEPLIQSISSDDNPINSMNITSLALFQRLYVAYKHTKWNFYGILLTFICTLSLFPAYMSKIQPSYPSINYPHTIWTNRLYTQVLTFLLFNVGDTFGRMISSKIQIPSLLKPRLLFFLCLLRFSFIPLFGLCHFPNTNGFPYIFKNDFIYAF
;
A
#
# COMPACT_ATOMS: atom_id res chain seq x y z
N PHE A 1 -11.76 2.62 -5.19
CA PHE A 1 -10.44 2.33 -5.78
C PHE A 1 -9.42 1.85 -4.73
N VAL A 2 -9.17 2.62 -3.68
CA VAL A 2 -8.07 2.37 -2.72
C VAL A 2 -8.25 1.11 -1.84
N ALA A 3 -9.48 0.73 -1.48
CA ALA A 3 -9.74 -0.48 -0.69
C ALA A 3 -9.53 -1.79 -1.47
N GLY A 4 -9.78 -1.79 -2.79
CA GLY A 4 -9.61 -2.97 -3.63
C GLY A 4 -8.15 -3.39 -3.79
N GLN A 5 -7.24 -2.41 -3.85
CA GLN A 5 -5.79 -2.65 -3.89
C GLN A 5 -5.29 -3.38 -2.63
N ALA A 6 -5.71 -2.93 -1.45
CA ALA A 6 -5.32 -3.54 -0.17
C ALA A 6 -5.90 -4.95 0.00
N LEU A 7 -7.19 -5.14 -0.33
CA LEU A 7 -7.85 -6.45 -0.28
C LEU A 7 -7.24 -7.44 -1.27
N GLY A 8 -6.80 -6.98 -2.45
CA GLY A 8 -6.07 -7.81 -3.41
C GLY A 8 -4.80 -8.40 -2.81
N GLY A 9 -4.04 -7.61 -2.05
CA GLY A 9 -2.85 -8.08 -1.34
C GLY A 9 -3.17 -9.17 -0.30
N VAL A 10 -4.23 -9.00 0.49
CA VAL A 10 -4.71 -10.03 1.45
C VAL A 10 -5.05 -11.32 0.71
N PHE A 11 -5.83 -11.22 -0.37
CA PHE A 11 -6.25 -12.38 -1.16
C PHE A 11 -5.06 -13.15 -1.75
N VAL A 12 -4.07 -12.44 -2.30
CA VAL A 12 -2.85 -13.05 -2.85
C VAL A 12 -2.09 -13.84 -1.79
N VAL A 13 -1.95 -13.30 -0.58
CA VAL A 13 -1.28 -14.00 0.52
C VAL A 13 -2.06 -15.25 0.96
N LEU A 14 -3.39 -15.17 1.01
CA LEU A 14 -4.24 -16.33 1.32
C LEU A 14 -4.08 -17.45 0.27
N CYS A 15 -4.02 -17.10 -1.02
CA CYS A 15 -3.73 -18.07 -2.09
C CYS A 15 -2.34 -18.71 -1.92
N SER A 16 -1.35 -17.93 -1.48
CA SER A 16 0.00 -18.45 -1.22
C SER A 16 0.00 -19.46 -0.07
N ILE A 17 -0.67 -19.13 1.04
CA ILE A 17 -0.84 -20.03 2.19
C ILE A 17 -1.59 -21.31 1.76
N ALA A 18 -2.70 -21.17 1.02
CA ALA A 18 -3.45 -22.31 0.52
C ALA A 18 -2.59 -23.23 -0.36
N SER A 19 -1.73 -22.65 -1.21
CA SER A 19 -0.81 -23.43 -2.04
C SER A 19 0.23 -24.20 -1.24
N ILE A 20 0.75 -23.64 -0.15
CA ILE A 20 1.69 -24.32 0.74
C ILE A 20 1.01 -25.43 1.55
N LEU A 21 -0.28 -25.27 1.87
CA LEU A 21 -1.05 -26.30 2.57
C LEU A 21 -1.40 -27.49 1.66
N PHE A 22 -1.58 -27.25 0.36
CA PHE A 22 -1.95 -28.29 -0.59
C PHE A 22 -0.78 -29.20 -0.99
N SER A 23 0.46 -28.68 -0.95
CA SER A 23 1.65 -29.45 -1.28
C SER A 23 2.83 -29.13 -0.39
N ASN A 24 3.46 -30.18 0.16
CA ASN A 24 4.65 -30.08 0.99
C ASN A 24 5.92 -29.77 0.16
N ASP A 25 5.89 -30.00 -1.16
CA ASP A 25 7.01 -29.72 -2.05
C ASP A 25 7.01 -28.26 -2.53
N ILE A 26 8.19 -27.63 -2.48
CA ILE A 26 8.37 -26.22 -2.85
C ILE A 26 7.98 -25.99 -4.31
N SER A 27 8.45 -26.87 -5.19
CA SER A 27 8.22 -26.75 -6.64
C SER A 27 6.75 -26.91 -7.00
N ILE A 28 6.05 -27.86 -6.35
CA ILE A 28 4.62 -28.13 -6.62
C ILE A 28 3.76 -26.99 -6.04
N SER A 29 4.05 -26.54 -4.82
CA SER A 29 3.38 -25.37 -4.24
C SER A 29 3.62 -24.09 -5.05
N ALA A 30 4.82 -23.88 -5.58
CA ALA A 30 5.07 -22.75 -6.48
C ALA A 30 4.23 -22.85 -7.77
N ALA A 31 4.14 -24.05 -8.37
CA ALA A 31 3.35 -24.28 -9.58
C ALA A 31 1.84 -24.06 -9.35
N ILE A 32 1.29 -24.54 -8.23
CA ILE A 32 -0.12 -24.33 -7.86
C ILE A 32 -0.41 -22.84 -7.65
N TYR A 33 0.48 -22.14 -6.94
CA TYR A 33 0.34 -20.70 -6.70
C TYR A 33 0.39 -19.91 -8.02
N PHE A 34 1.30 -20.28 -8.92
CA PHE A 34 1.41 -19.68 -10.24
C PHE A 34 0.15 -19.91 -11.09
N LEU A 35 -0.43 -21.12 -11.05
CA LEU A 35 -1.67 -21.44 -11.75
C LEU A 35 -2.85 -20.63 -11.20
N LEU A 36 -2.96 -20.51 -9.88
CA LEU A 36 -3.95 -19.63 -9.24
C LEU A 36 -3.77 -18.17 -9.68
N ALA A 37 -2.54 -17.68 -9.79
CA ALA A 37 -2.28 -16.33 -10.26
C ALA A 37 -2.72 -16.11 -11.73
N ILE A 38 -2.49 -17.08 -12.62
CA ILE A 38 -2.98 -17.03 -14.01
C ILE A 38 -4.51 -16.98 -14.04
N PHE A 39 -5.18 -17.83 -13.25
CA PHE A 39 -6.63 -17.85 -13.18
C PHE A 39 -7.20 -16.50 -12.71
N VAL A 40 -6.62 -15.92 -11.66
CA VAL A 40 -7.01 -14.60 -11.14
C VAL A 40 -6.75 -13.51 -12.17
N LEU A 41 -5.64 -13.57 -12.90
CA LEU A 41 -5.32 -12.63 -13.97
C LEU A 41 -6.35 -12.68 -15.10
N ILE A 42 -6.70 -13.87 -15.58
CA ILE A 42 -7.71 -14.06 -16.61
C ILE A 42 -9.07 -13.56 -16.10
N SER A 43 -9.45 -13.89 -14.87
CA SER A 43 -10.69 -13.38 -14.28
C SER A 43 -10.71 -11.86 -14.22
N ASN A 44 -9.62 -11.23 -13.80
CA ASN A 44 -9.51 -9.76 -13.76
C ASN A 44 -9.58 -9.14 -15.16
N LEU A 45 -8.95 -9.78 -16.15
CA LEU A 45 -9.02 -9.35 -17.56
C LEU A 45 -10.45 -9.44 -18.11
N LEU A 46 -11.17 -10.53 -17.82
CA LEU A 46 -12.56 -10.69 -18.21
C LEU A 46 -13.46 -9.65 -17.54
N THR A 47 -13.27 -9.41 -16.24
CA THR A 47 -13.97 -8.34 -15.52
C THR A 47 -13.68 -6.97 -16.12
N PHE A 48 -12.42 -6.69 -16.50
CA PHE A 48 -12.04 -5.46 -17.16
C PHE A 48 -12.78 -5.27 -18.50
N ILE A 49 -12.76 -6.28 -19.38
CA ILE A 49 -13.48 -6.25 -20.66
C ILE A 49 -14.99 -6.07 -20.45
N TYR A 50 -15.55 -6.74 -19.43
CA TYR A 50 -16.96 -6.60 -19.08
C TYR A 50 -17.30 -5.18 -18.64
N ILE A 51 -16.46 -4.57 -17.79
CA ILE A 51 -16.63 -3.18 -17.34
C ILE A 51 -16.54 -2.21 -18.52
N GLU A 52 -15.57 -2.39 -19.41
CA GLU A 52 -15.40 -1.56 -20.61
C GLU A 52 -16.63 -1.61 -21.53
N LYS A 53 -17.25 -2.79 -21.65
CA LYS A 53 -18.50 -2.96 -22.41
C LYS A 53 -19.75 -2.52 -21.65
N SER A 54 -19.67 -2.33 -20.34
CA SER A 54 -20.83 -1.99 -19.52
C SER A 54 -21.21 -0.51 -19.67
N HIS A 55 -22.51 -0.24 -19.64
CA HIS A 55 -23.09 1.11 -19.71
C HIS A 55 -22.62 2.04 -18.56
N LEU A 56 -22.03 1.49 -17.49
CA LEU A 56 -21.47 2.27 -16.38
C LEU A 56 -20.26 3.12 -16.80
N LEU A 57 -19.44 2.63 -17.75
CA LEU A 57 -18.30 3.40 -18.24
C LEU A 57 -18.76 4.58 -19.11
N GLN A 58 -19.85 4.39 -19.87
CA GLN A 58 -20.46 5.46 -20.66
C GLN A 58 -21.03 6.57 -19.76
N ILE A 59 -21.77 6.22 -18.70
CA ILE A 59 -22.27 7.18 -17.70
C ILE A 59 -21.11 7.94 -17.02
N TYR A 60 -20.02 7.25 -16.68
CA TYR A 60 -18.86 7.91 -16.10
C TYR A 60 -18.17 8.85 -17.10
N SER A 61 -18.01 8.40 -18.35
CA SER A 61 -17.41 9.23 -19.41
C SER A 61 -18.23 10.48 -19.70
N SER A 62 -19.56 10.40 -19.71
CA SER A 62 -20.44 11.56 -19.90
C SER A 62 -20.33 12.55 -18.75
N SER A 63 -20.25 12.06 -17.50
CA SER A 63 -20.05 12.93 -16.32
C SER A 63 -18.69 13.66 -16.30
N ILE A 64 -17.62 13.03 -16.77
CA ILE A 64 -16.31 13.70 -16.91
C ILE A 64 -16.33 14.72 -18.06
N GLN A 65 -17.04 14.41 -19.14
CA GLN A 65 -17.14 15.30 -20.29
C GLN A 65 -17.96 16.55 -19.96
N GLU A 66 -19.02 16.44 -19.15
CA GLU A 66 -19.77 17.58 -18.60
C GLU A 66 -18.89 18.48 -17.73
N ILE A 67 -18.10 17.90 -16.83
CA ILE A 67 -17.15 18.65 -15.99
C ILE A 67 -16.09 19.34 -16.86
N ASN A 68 -15.55 18.70 -17.89
CA ASN A 68 -14.55 19.35 -18.75
C ASN A 68 -15.16 20.49 -19.58
N ASN A 69 -16.38 20.29 -20.10
CA ASN A 69 -17.10 21.28 -20.91
C ASN A 69 -17.55 22.51 -20.09
N GLU A 70 -17.79 22.39 -18.78
CA GLU A 70 -18.12 23.52 -17.92
C GLU A 70 -16.90 24.44 -17.64
N TYR A 71 -15.68 23.88 -17.65
CA TYR A 71 -14.46 24.61 -17.31
C TYR A 71 -13.68 25.11 -18.54
N GLU A 72 -13.84 24.51 -19.72
CA GLU A 72 -13.27 25.01 -20.98
C GLU A 72 -13.64 26.46 -21.33
N PRO A 73 -14.92 26.90 -21.28
CA PRO A 73 -15.31 28.26 -21.64
C PRO A 73 -14.82 29.32 -20.63
N LEU A 74 -14.56 28.93 -19.37
CA LEU A 74 -13.95 29.79 -18.35
C LEU A 74 -12.45 30.02 -18.62
N ILE A 75 -11.76 29.05 -19.22
CA ILE A 75 -10.36 29.21 -19.66
C ILE A 75 -10.32 30.00 -20.98
N GLN A 76 -11.28 29.77 -21.87
CA GLN A 76 -11.33 30.43 -23.17
C GLN A 76 -11.74 31.91 -23.11
N SER A 77 -12.63 32.27 -22.17
CA SER A 77 -12.99 33.67 -21.91
C SER A 77 -11.81 34.50 -21.39
N ILE A 78 -10.89 33.90 -20.63
CA ILE A 78 -9.63 34.54 -20.19
C ILE A 78 -8.65 34.73 -21.36
N SER A 79 -8.75 33.92 -22.42
CA SER A 79 -7.88 33.97 -23.60
C SER A 79 -8.38 34.88 -24.75
N SER A 80 -9.50 35.58 -24.56
CA SER A 80 -10.12 36.43 -25.59
C SER A 80 -9.41 37.78 -25.81
N ASP A 81 -8.52 38.18 -24.90
CA ASP A 81 -7.68 39.37 -25.04
C ASP A 81 -6.22 38.99 -25.28
N ASP A 82 -5.72 39.43 -26.45
CA ASP A 82 -4.32 39.52 -26.90
C ASP A 82 -3.54 38.25 -27.30
N ASN A 83 -3.21 38.20 -28.60
CA ASN A 83 -2.11 37.50 -29.29
C ASN A 83 -1.87 35.98 -28.99
N PRO A 84 -1.86 35.10 -30.02
CA PRO A 84 -1.73 33.64 -29.86
C PRO A 84 -0.40 33.15 -29.25
N ILE A 85 0.64 33.99 -29.22
CA ILE A 85 1.92 33.69 -28.55
C ILE A 85 1.82 33.91 -27.03
N ASN A 86 1.02 34.89 -26.59
CA ASN A 86 0.80 35.18 -25.18
C ASN A 86 -0.15 34.18 -24.54
N SER A 87 -1.16 33.68 -25.26
CA SER A 87 -2.13 32.71 -24.74
C SER A 87 -1.49 31.37 -24.32
N MET A 88 -0.46 30.89 -25.03
CA MET A 88 0.27 29.66 -24.68
C MET A 88 1.13 29.84 -23.40
N ASN A 89 1.74 31.01 -23.22
CA ASN A 89 2.49 31.36 -22.02
C ASN A 89 1.58 31.60 -20.80
N ILE A 90 0.41 32.21 -21.01
CA ILE A 90 -0.59 32.43 -19.95
C ILE A 90 -1.18 31.10 -19.47
N THR A 91 -1.47 30.17 -20.39
CA THR A 91 -2.01 28.84 -20.04
C THR A 91 -1.00 28.01 -19.26
N SER A 92 0.26 27.96 -19.71
CA SER A 92 1.31 27.26 -18.98
C SER A 92 1.63 27.91 -17.63
N LEU A 93 1.65 29.24 -17.54
CA LEU A 93 1.81 29.96 -16.27
C LEU A 93 0.65 29.69 -15.31
N ALA A 94 -0.60 29.65 -15.79
CA ALA A 94 -1.76 29.30 -14.99
C ALA A 94 -1.70 27.86 -14.48
N LEU A 95 -1.21 26.91 -15.30
CA LEU A 95 -0.96 25.53 -14.87
C LEU A 95 0.16 25.46 -13.83
N PHE A 96 1.28 26.14 -14.03
CA PHE A 96 2.36 26.23 -13.04
C PHE A 96 1.89 26.84 -11.72
N GLN A 97 1.03 27.86 -11.78
CA GLN A 97 0.46 28.49 -10.60
C GLN A 97 -0.51 27.55 -9.87
N ARG A 98 -1.35 26.80 -10.59
CA ARG A 98 -2.21 25.75 -10.01
C ARG A 98 -1.38 24.65 -9.36
N LEU A 99 -0.33 24.17 -10.03
CA LEU A 99 0.60 23.18 -9.48
C LEU A 99 1.33 23.70 -8.25
N TYR A 100 1.76 24.96 -8.27
CA TYR A 100 2.43 25.61 -7.14
C TYR A 100 1.51 25.76 -5.92
N VAL A 101 0.26 26.18 -6.13
CA VAL A 101 -0.75 26.26 -5.07
C VAL A 101 -1.07 24.86 -4.52
N ALA A 102 -1.29 23.87 -5.39
CA ALA A 102 -1.52 22.49 -4.98
C ALA A 102 -0.34 21.91 -4.20
N TYR A 103 0.89 22.18 -4.63
CA TYR A 103 2.12 21.79 -3.93
C TYR A 103 2.21 22.45 -2.55
N LYS A 104 1.96 23.76 -2.45
CA LYS A 104 2.00 24.50 -1.17
C LYS A 104 1.02 23.93 -0.15
N HIS A 105 -0.18 23.53 -0.58
CA HIS A 105 -1.20 22.93 0.27
C HIS A 105 -0.94 21.46 0.60
N THR A 106 -0.32 20.70 -0.31
CA THR A 106 -0.20 19.23 -0.19
C THR A 106 1.19 18.77 0.28
N LYS A 107 2.20 19.65 0.31
CA LYS A 107 3.60 19.29 0.63
C LYS A 107 3.75 18.45 1.90
N TRP A 108 3.04 18.79 2.97
CA TRP A 108 3.14 18.07 4.24
C TRP A 108 2.58 16.65 4.16
N ASN A 109 1.47 16.48 3.45
CA ASN A 109 0.89 15.15 3.19
C ASN A 109 1.82 14.32 2.30
N PHE A 110 2.42 14.94 1.29
CA PHE A 110 3.39 14.29 0.41
C PHE A 110 4.61 13.78 1.19
N TYR A 111 5.24 14.62 2.01
CA TYR A 111 6.37 14.21 2.85
C TYR A 111 5.98 13.15 3.87
N GLY A 112 4.78 13.22 4.48
CA GLY A 112 4.30 12.20 5.41
C GLY A 112 4.14 10.82 4.75
N ILE A 113 3.56 10.78 3.54
CA ILE A 113 3.41 9.54 2.77
C ILE A 113 4.77 8.99 2.37
N LEU A 114 5.67 9.83 1.85
CA LEU A 114 7.01 9.43 1.44
C LEU A 114 7.81 8.87 2.62
N LEU A 115 7.76 9.54 3.77
CA LEU A 115 8.39 9.11 5.00
C LEU A 115 7.83 7.76 5.49
N THR A 116 6.51 7.59 5.42
CA THR A 116 5.85 6.33 5.73
C THR A 116 6.29 5.20 4.80
N PHE A 117 6.44 5.48 3.51
CA PHE A 117 6.87 4.51 2.52
C PHE A 117 8.32 4.09 2.75
N ILE A 118 9.22 5.05 3.02
CA ILE A 118 10.62 4.77 3.37
C ILE A 118 10.71 3.91 4.62
N CYS A 119 10.00 4.29 5.70
CA CYS A 119 9.98 3.51 6.93
C CYS A 119 9.50 2.08 6.67
N THR A 120 8.40 1.93 5.91
CA THR A 120 7.82 0.62 5.61
C THR A 120 8.77 -0.22 4.77
N LEU A 121 9.36 0.32 3.69
CA LEU A 121 10.33 -0.40 2.85
C LEU A 121 11.64 -0.73 3.58
N SER A 122 12.04 0.08 4.56
CA SER A 122 13.25 -0.20 5.35
C SER A 122 13.08 -1.42 6.27
N LEU A 123 11.87 -1.66 6.77
CA LEU A 123 11.56 -2.76 7.68
C LEU A 123 11.00 -3.98 6.93
N PHE A 124 10.15 -3.75 5.94
CA PHE A 124 9.44 -4.78 5.20
C PHE A 124 9.94 -4.88 3.75
N PRO A 125 10.15 -6.09 3.19
CA PRO A 125 10.11 -7.41 3.85
C PRO A 125 11.48 -7.84 4.37
N ALA A 126 12.58 -7.16 3.98
CA ALA A 126 13.94 -7.68 4.10
C ALA A 126 14.45 -7.84 5.55
N TYR A 127 13.98 -7.01 6.47
CA TYR A 127 14.32 -7.11 7.89
C TYR A 127 13.38 -8.09 8.59
N MET A 128 12.09 -7.92 8.33
CA MET A 128 11.00 -8.69 8.94
C MET A 128 10.99 -10.17 8.52
N SER A 129 11.44 -10.51 7.30
CA SER A 129 11.54 -11.90 6.83
C SER A 129 12.71 -12.70 7.41
N LYS A 130 13.68 -12.02 8.04
CA LYS A 130 14.85 -12.65 8.67
C LYS A 130 14.63 -12.98 10.14
N ILE A 131 13.51 -12.54 10.72
CA ILE A 131 13.18 -12.81 12.12
C ILE A 131 12.78 -14.28 12.25
N GLN A 132 13.48 -14.99 13.13
CA GLN A 132 13.19 -16.39 13.44
C GLN A 132 12.22 -16.46 14.64
N PRO A 133 11.34 -17.47 14.71
CA PRO A 133 10.47 -17.65 15.86
C PRO A 133 11.28 -17.94 17.13
N SER A 134 10.96 -17.25 18.23
CA SER A 134 11.65 -17.38 19.53
C SER A 134 11.51 -18.77 20.15
N TYR A 135 10.47 -19.51 19.77
CA TYR A 135 10.30 -20.92 20.13
C TYR A 135 10.45 -21.78 18.87
N PRO A 136 11.67 -22.24 18.52
CA PRO A 136 11.79 -23.40 17.64
C PRO A 136 11.00 -24.50 18.32
N SER A 137 10.02 -25.09 17.63
CA SER A 137 9.18 -26.12 18.25
C SER A 137 10.11 -27.20 18.80
N ILE A 138 10.15 -27.32 20.13
CA ILE A 138 11.09 -28.18 20.87
C ILE A 138 10.97 -29.65 20.44
N ASN A 139 9.86 -30.00 19.77
CA ASN A 139 9.57 -31.33 19.26
C ASN A 139 9.82 -31.52 17.74
N TYR A 140 9.93 -30.44 16.93
CA TYR A 140 10.15 -30.56 15.47
C TYR A 140 10.95 -29.35 14.93
N PRO A 141 12.29 -29.39 14.92
CA PRO A 141 13.07 -28.43 14.14
C PRO A 141 12.75 -28.64 12.65
N HIS A 142 12.44 -27.57 11.91
CA HIS A 142 12.17 -27.57 10.46
C HIS A 142 10.77 -27.95 9.94
N THR A 143 9.70 -27.78 10.74
CA THR A 143 8.32 -27.87 10.21
C THR A 143 8.02 -26.82 9.14
N ILE A 144 7.17 -27.17 8.16
CA ILE A 144 6.63 -26.27 7.11
C ILE A 144 6.09 -24.97 7.72
N TRP A 145 5.53 -25.07 8.93
CA TRP A 145 5.02 -23.94 9.69
C TRP A 145 6.10 -22.90 10.01
N THR A 146 7.24 -23.33 10.53
CA THR A 146 8.36 -22.48 10.98
C THR A 146 9.11 -21.86 9.81
N ASN A 147 9.31 -22.61 8.71
CA ASN A 147 10.14 -22.17 7.58
C ASN A 147 9.36 -21.42 6.49
N ARG A 148 8.08 -21.72 6.29
CA ARG A 148 7.32 -21.23 5.12
C ARG A 148 6.08 -20.43 5.51
N LEU A 149 5.30 -20.91 6.47
CA LEU A 149 4.05 -20.24 6.86
C LEU A 149 4.29 -19.07 7.81
N TYR A 150 5.31 -19.14 8.66
CA TYR A 150 5.60 -18.10 9.64
C TYR A 150 5.80 -16.73 8.96
N THR A 151 6.74 -16.64 8.01
CA THR A 151 6.98 -15.39 7.27
C THR A 151 5.77 -14.96 6.45
N GLN A 152 5.05 -15.90 5.82
CA GLN A 152 3.87 -15.53 5.03
C GLN A 152 2.72 -14.96 5.87
N VAL A 153 2.45 -15.55 7.03
CA VAL A 153 1.36 -15.12 7.91
C VAL A 153 1.76 -13.88 8.69
N LEU A 154 2.91 -13.92 9.37
CA LEU A 154 3.30 -12.86 10.27
C LEU A 154 3.76 -11.61 9.49
N THR A 155 4.50 -11.77 8.39
CA THR A 155 5.00 -10.63 7.62
C THR A 155 3.98 -10.16 6.60
N PHE A 156 3.59 -11.03 5.67
CA PHE A 156 2.80 -10.60 4.52
C PHE A 156 1.31 -10.48 4.83
N LEU A 157 0.70 -11.45 5.53
CA LEU A 157 -0.74 -11.41 5.81
C LEU A 157 -1.07 -10.28 6.80
N LEU A 158 -0.35 -10.21 7.93
CA LEU A 158 -0.58 -9.17 8.93
C LEU A 158 -0.42 -7.77 8.35
N PHE A 159 0.60 -7.56 7.50
CA PHE A 159 0.81 -6.27 6.82
C PHE A 159 -0.37 -5.89 5.92
N ASN A 160 -0.80 -6.81 5.04
CA ASN A 160 -1.90 -6.53 4.11
C ASN A 160 -3.25 -6.38 4.83
N VAL A 161 -3.48 -7.14 5.91
CA VAL A 161 -4.66 -7.01 6.76
C VAL A 161 -4.64 -5.67 7.49
N GLY A 162 -3.51 -5.29 8.08
CA GLY A 162 -3.32 -4.00 8.75
C GLY A 162 -3.52 -2.80 7.81
N ASP A 163 -2.97 -2.86 6.59
CA ASP A 163 -3.20 -1.82 5.55
C ASP A 163 -4.69 -1.73 5.16
N THR A 164 -5.36 -2.89 5.00
CA THR A 164 -6.79 -2.94 4.70
C THR A 164 -7.62 -2.33 5.81
N PHE A 165 -7.38 -2.73 7.08
CA PHE A 165 -8.08 -2.17 8.23
C PHE A 165 -7.83 -0.68 8.38
N GLY A 166 -6.59 -0.22 8.25
CA GLY A 166 -6.24 1.20 8.30
C GLY A 166 -7.01 2.02 7.26
N ARG A 167 -7.11 1.52 6.02
CA ARG A 167 -7.90 2.17 4.95
C ARG A 167 -9.40 2.11 5.21
N MET A 168 -9.93 1.01 5.74
CA MET A 168 -11.35 0.89 6.11
C MET A 168 -11.72 1.86 7.22
N ILE A 169 -10.86 1.98 8.24
CA ILE A 169 -11.02 2.94 9.34
C ILE A 169 -10.95 4.36 8.79
N SER A 170 -9.96 4.68 7.95
CA SER A 170 -9.84 6.01 7.32
C SER A 170 -11.02 6.35 6.41
N SER A 171 -11.67 5.35 5.82
CA SER A 171 -12.88 5.55 5.01
C SER A 171 -14.10 5.88 5.88
N LYS A 172 -14.25 5.20 7.02
CA LYS A 172 -15.37 5.41 7.95
C LYS A 172 -15.18 6.61 8.87
N ILE A 173 -13.94 6.96 9.20
CA ILE A 173 -13.59 8.01 10.16
C ILE A 173 -12.90 9.14 9.39
N GLN A 174 -13.70 10.01 8.78
CA GLN A 174 -13.22 11.27 8.20
C GLN A 174 -13.45 12.39 9.21
N ILE A 175 -12.55 12.51 10.21
CA ILE A 175 -12.65 13.56 11.23
C ILE A 175 -11.91 14.81 10.72
N PRO A 176 -12.62 15.88 10.33
CA PRO A 176 -12.00 17.07 9.74
C PRO A 176 -11.01 17.79 10.66
N SER A 177 -11.12 17.61 11.99
CA SER A 177 -10.23 18.27 12.97
C SER A 177 -8.89 17.55 13.19
N LEU A 178 -8.82 16.24 12.95
CA LEU A 178 -7.60 15.42 13.10
C LEU A 178 -6.70 15.45 11.86
N LEU A 179 -7.21 15.95 10.73
CA LEU A 179 -6.50 16.04 9.45
C LEU A 179 -5.56 17.27 9.33
N LYS A 180 -5.09 17.85 10.45
CA LYS A 180 -4.05 18.88 10.36
C LYS A 180 -2.79 18.25 9.74
N PRO A 181 -2.26 18.74 8.60
CA PRO A 181 -1.15 18.09 7.91
C PRO A 181 0.11 17.91 8.78
N ARG A 182 0.29 18.78 9.78
CA ARG A 182 1.35 18.69 10.77
C ARG A 182 1.20 17.49 11.71
N LEU A 183 -0.02 17.18 12.15
CA LEU A 183 -0.27 16.04 13.05
C LEU A 183 -0.01 14.71 12.33
N LEU A 184 -0.47 14.60 11.07
CA LEU A 184 -0.18 13.45 10.21
C LEU A 184 1.32 13.25 10.04
N PHE A 185 2.07 14.34 9.82
CA PHE A 185 3.53 14.28 9.74
C PHE A 185 4.19 13.76 11.04
N PHE A 186 3.77 14.25 12.21
CA PHE A 186 4.28 13.74 13.49
C PHE A 186 3.91 12.28 13.73
N LEU A 187 2.72 11.84 13.32
CA LEU A 187 2.33 10.42 13.37
C LEU A 187 3.22 9.55 12.47
N CYS A 188 3.59 10.06 11.28
CA CYS A 188 4.54 9.39 10.40
C CYS A 188 5.94 9.32 11.02
N LEU A 189 6.36 10.37 11.75
CA LEU A 189 7.64 10.39 12.46
C LEU A 189 7.66 9.41 13.64
N LEU A 190 6.55 9.29 14.38
CA LEU A 190 6.41 8.31 15.47
C LEU A 190 6.68 6.88 14.96
N ARG A 191 6.36 6.60 13.69
CA ARG A 191 6.58 5.30 13.07
C ARG A 191 8.05 4.88 13.03
N PHE A 192 8.99 5.84 12.99
CA PHE A 192 10.42 5.54 13.07
C PHE A 192 10.83 5.00 14.45
N SER A 193 10.05 5.26 15.50
CA SER A 193 10.29 4.71 16.83
C SER A 193 10.11 3.18 16.87
N PHE A 194 9.39 2.60 15.90
CA PHE A 194 9.28 1.15 15.79
C PHE A 194 10.57 0.50 15.27
N ILE A 195 11.41 1.21 14.51
CA ILE A 195 12.68 0.69 13.99
C ILE A 195 13.63 0.22 15.10
N PRO A 196 13.97 1.03 16.12
CA PRO A 196 14.80 0.58 17.23
C PRO A 196 14.10 -0.49 18.08
N LEU A 197 12.76 -0.49 18.15
CA LEU A 197 12.00 -1.50 18.87
C LEU A 197 12.15 -2.89 18.21
N PHE A 198 12.08 -2.96 16.89
CA PHE A 198 12.38 -4.18 16.13
C PHE A 198 13.87 -4.55 16.17
N GLY A 199 14.76 -3.56 16.31
CA GLY A 199 16.19 -3.74 16.58
C GLY A 199 16.53 -4.49 17.87
N LEU A 200 15.62 -4.47 18.83
CA LEU A 200 15.75 -5.16 20.12
C LEU A 200 15.15 -6.58 20.11
N CYS A 201 14.54 -7.00 19.00
CA CYS A 201 14.06 -8.37 18.80
C CYS A 201 15.24 -9.32 18.50
N HIS A 202 15.07 -10.60 18.84
CA HIS A 202 16.14 -11.60 18.81
C HIS A 202 16.68 -11.85 17.38
N PHE A 203 17.98 -11.59 17.16
CA PHE A 203 18.70 -11.90 15.93
C PHE A 203 19.75 -13.00 16.18
N PRO A 204 19.91 -13.97 15.26
CA PRO A 204 20.83 -15.11 15.43
C PRO A 204 22.33 -14.76 15.36
N ASN A 205 22.70 -13.48 15.37
CA ASN A 205 24.11 -13.03 15.39
C ASN A 205 24.29 -11.70 16.14
N THR A 206 23.69 -11.58 17.32
CA THR A 206 23.98 -10.46 18.22
C THR A 206 25.22 -10.79 19.05
N ASN A 207 26.38 -10.33 18.57
CA ASN A 207 27.62 -10.31 19.34
C ASN A 207 27.46 -9.41 20.58
N GLY A 208 26.88 -9.94 21.65
CA GLY A 208 26.90 -9.33 22.99
C GLY A 208 25.78 -8.35 23.36
N PHE A 209 24.72 -8.20 22.55
CA PHE A 209 23.56 -7.37 22.94
C PHE A 209 22.46 -8.23 23.60
N PRO A 210 22.02 -7.92 24.84
CA PRO A 210 20.93 -8.65 25.47
C PRO A 210 19.60 -8.34 24.79
N TYR A 211 18.94 -9.37 24.26
CA TYR A 211 17.58 -9.26 23.74
C TYR A 211 16.59 -9.19 24.92
N ILE A 212 15.70 -8.20 24.91
CA ILE A 212 14.79 -7.91 26.04
C ILE A 212 13.44 -8.61 25.87
N PHE A 213 13.02 -8.87 24.62
CA PHE A 213 11.71 -9.43 24.32
C PHE A 213 11.81 -10.92 23.97
N LYS A 214 11.24 -11.76 24.83
CA LYS A 214 11.22 -13.24 24.74
C LYS A 214 9.97 -13.79 24.06
N ASN A 215 9.04 -12.91 23.65
CA ASN A 215 7.69 -13.28 23.23
C ASN A 215 7.41 -12.78 21.81
N ASP A 216 7.16 -13.71 20.88
CA ASP A 216 6.91 -13.44 19.46
C ASP A 216 5.61 -12.64 19.23
N PHE A 217 4.74 -12.52 20.24
CA PHE A 217 3.50 -11.73 20.18
C PHE A 217 3.73 -10.23 19.95
N ILE A 218 4.89 -9.69 20.33
CA ILE A 218 5.26 -8.30 20.03
C ILE A 218 5.40 -8.05 18.53
N TYR A 219 5.57 -9.08 17.72
CA TYR A 219 5.59 -8.96 16.28
C TYR A 219 4.21 -8.66 15.68
N ALA A 220 3.13 -9.02 16.38
CA ALA A 220 1.76 -8.88 15.91
C ALA A 220 1.15 -7.47 16.14
N PHE A 221 1.88 -6.58 16.82
CA PHE A 221 1.45 -5.23 17.22
C PHE A 221 2.48 -4.18 16.78
#